data_AF-A0AAJ0G8U4-F1
#
_entry.id   AF-A0AAJ0G8U4-F1
#
_cell.length_a   1.000
_cell.length_b   1.000
_cell.length_c   1.000
_cell.angle_alpha   90.00
_cell.angle_beta   90.00
_cell.angle_gamma   90.00
#
_symmetry.space_group_name_H-M   'P 1'
#
loop_
_entity.id
_entity.type
_entity.pdbx_description
1 polymer ?
#
loop_
_entity_poly.entity_id
_entity_poly.type
_entity_poly.pdbx_seq_one_letter_code
_entity_poly.pdbx_strand_id
1 'polypeptide(L)'
;MSLSPVENDDSNEEGQDDGCEDSRCRDPTAPVWHCVDCDSLYCSACWPLQRPHRPDKKGRDGIPHEKLDVHLVRQLRTILTPQGNIEKIRSLHEKDQRNKWFGVARDLSGQPILEDYGRYAALMAEMGIASRQYPQLVSFIGVTNAGKSSLIKMLIHHNGGSATSFPSPVVGSTAHGSEPTSGDVHLYGDPSTCRERLPILYADCEGFEGGESTPLGSLSRKCSRSLARVQGAWGEPVFQSRPIRWATTAESRQREYTVTALYPRLLYTFSDCIVFVLRNPKTFQSASLRKLLDWGASALEMSLNQPALPHCVAVLTSGEPGIPEREYDIAVATKTLLATVCDALDPVEGVPRFRELASHWRRLGRHISTVEDLINCYYRSFAVVRVPAQPQYKLISDQIRKLHGTLQLNCVQSSLAKQRARMLIGADDIDTYLQHGFDHLTTYITIPFNFMLVSLQRSPIPSDFGEHILQLCTTLSAHFVPSDVSAASKMFTEVRIMLASCVLLDCARFRRGSPEELFARYEGFFRYAITEYLQLHSPCTYISSDGSRSCVLVRARHLAKGHQDARGIITTGEHVAALD
;
A
#
# COMPACT_ATOMS: atom_id res chain seq x y z
N MET A 1 -38.54 20.97 -39.50
CA MET A 1 -37.60 19.82 -39.51
C MET A 1 -37.43 19.39 -38.09
N SER A 2 -37.90 18.18 -37.83
CA SER A 2 -38.28 17.66 -36.51
C SER A 2 -37.06 17.29 -35.69
N LEU A 3 -37.05 17.73 -34.43
CA LEU A 3 -36.12 17.30 -33.39
C LEU A 3 -36.51 15.87 -32.97
N SER A 4 -35.64 14.90 -33.23
CA SER A 4 -35.72 13.56 -32.63
C SER A 4 -34.96 13.56 -31.29
N PRO A 5 -35.56 13.06 -30.19
CA PRO A 5 -34.87 12.91 -28.93
C PRO A 5 -33.98 11.66 -28.99
N VAL A 6 -32.75 11.79 -28.46
CA VAL A 6 -31.86 10.67 -28.16
C VAL A 6 -32.50 9.90 -27.01
N GLU A 7 -32.94 8.67 -27.30
CA GLU A 7 -33.50 7.74 -26.32
C GLU A 7 -32.39 7.35 -25.32
N ASN A 8 -32.64 7.66 -24.04
CA ASN A 8 -31.92 7.07 -22.91
C ASN A 8 -32.30 5.59 -22.83
N ASP A 9 -31.41 4.70 -23.27
CA ASP A 9 -31.57 3.25 -23.13
C ASP A 9 -30.72 2.71 -21.97
N ASP A 10 -30.93 3.27 -20.77
CA ASP A 10 -30.17 2.92 -19.55
C ASP A 10 -31.06 2.28 -18.47
N SER A 11 -32.14 1.57 -18.86
CA SER A 11 -33.06 0.95 -17.88
C SER A 11 -33.67 -0.40 -18.24
N ASN A 12 -33.08 -1.19 -19.14
CA ASN A 12 -33.61 -2.52 -19.49
C ASN A 12 -32.54 -3.62 -19.51
N GLU A 13 -31.98 -3.96 -18.34
CA GLU A 13 -31.50 -5.32 -18.07
C GLU A 13 -32.37 -5.89 -16.92
N GLU A 14 -33.35 -6.71 -17.32
CA GLU A 14 -34.14 -7.70 -16.56
C GLU A 14 -34.78 -7.27 -15.22
N GLY A 15 -36.08 -6.97 -15.28
CA GLY A 15 -36.98 -7.15 -14.14
C GLY A 15 -37.12 -8.64 -13.80
N GLN A 16 -36.17 -9.17 -13.04
CA GLN A 16 -36.40 -10.39 -12.26
C GLN A 16 -37.31 -10.03 -11.10
N ASP A 17 -38.42 -10.75 -11.00
CA ASP A 17 -39.38 -10.65 -9.91
C ASP A 17 -38.66 -10.94 -8.58
N ASP A 18 -38.28 -9.89 -7.84
CA ASP A 18 -37.62 -9.97 -6.52
C ASP A 18 -38.57 -10.48 -5.42
N GLY A 19 -39.74 -10.98 -5.82
CA GLY A 19 -40.73 -11.59 -4.95
C GLY A 19 -40.36 -13.00 -4.51
N CYS A 20 -41.09 -13.51 -3.51
CA CYS A 20 -40.93 -14.88 -3.06
C CYS A 20 -41.42 -15.86 -4.15
N GLU A 21 -40.59 -16.84 -4.53
CA GLU A 21 -40.92 -17.84 -5.56
C GLU A 21 -41.94 -18.90 -5.10
N ASP A 22 -42.39 -18.88 -3.84
CA ASP A 22 -43.46 -19.77 -3.39
C ASP A 22 -44.81 -19.21 -3.85
N SER A 23 -45.48 -19.92 -4.75
CA SER A 23 -46.79 -19.57 -5.28
C SER A 23 -47.90 -19.45 -4.24
N ARG A 24 -47.68 -19.90 -3.00
CA ARG A 24 -48.60 -19.76 -1.86
C ARG A 24 -48.27 -18.55 -1.00
N CYS A 25 -47.20 -17.82 -1.28
CA CYS A 25 -46.84 -16.62 -0.55
C CYS A 25 -47.92 -15.55 -0.76
N ARG A 26 -48.43 -15.00 0.35
CA ARG A 26 -49.44 -13.95 0.34
C ARG A 26 -48.87 -12.55 0.58
N ASP A 27 -47.56 -12.45 0.81
CA ASP A 27 -46.86 -11.22 1.08
C ASP A 27 -45.76 -10.98 0.03
N PRO A 28 -46.08 -10.25 -1.05
CA PRO A 28 -45.11 -9.92 -2.10
C PRO A 28 -44.10 -8.85 -1.68
N THR A 29 -44.28 -8.21 -0.52
CA THR A 29 -43.40 -7.13 -0.02
C THR A 29 -42.40 -7.61 1.04
N ALA A 30 -42.52 -8.86 1.48
CA ALA A 30 -41.63 -9.42 2.48
C ALA A 30 -40.18 -9.54 1.95
N PRO A 31 -39.16 -9.29 2.81
CA PRO A 31 -37.78 -9.48 2.40
C PRO A 31 -37.53 -10.95 2.06
N VAL A 32 -36.96 -11.16 0.87
CA VAL A 32 -36.60 -12.48 0.32
C VAL A 32 -35.13 -12.79 0.56
N TRP A 33 -34.85 -14.09 0.65
CA TRP A 33 -33.51 -14.64 0.85
C TRP A 33 -33.17 -15.60 -0.28
N HIS A 34 -31.94 -15.54 -0.77
CA HIS A 34 -31.43 -16.46 -1.78
C HIS A 34 -30.84 -17.71 -1.11
N CYS A 35 -31.19 -18.88 -1.64
CA CYS A 35 -30.53 -20.13 -1.32
C CYS A 35 -29.58 -20.53 -2.44
N VAL A 36 -28.27 -20.64 -2.17
CA VAL A 36 -27.26 -21.02 -3.17
C VAL A 36 -27.45 -22.46 -3.67
N ASP A 37 -27.82 -23.38 -2.78
CA ASP A 37 -27.94 -24.80 -3.12
C ASP A 37 -29.12 -25.09 -4.05
N CYS A 38 -30.23 -24.40 -3.83
CA CYS A 38 -31.47 -24.51 -4.59
C CYS A 38 -31.54 -23.53 -5.77
N ASP A 39 -30.73 -22.46 -5.74
CA ASP A 39 -30.80 -21.30 -6.65
C ASP A 39 -32.23 -20.74 -6.73
N SER A 40 -32.81 -20.41 -5.58
CA SER A 40 -34.20 -19.93 -5.45
C SER A 40 -34.35 -18.86 -4.37
N LEU A 41 -35.38 -18.02 -4.51
CA LEU A 41 -35.70 -16.90 -3.61
C LEU A 41 -36.95 -17.16 -2.74
N TYR A 42 -36.80 -17.09 -1.41
CA TYR A 42 -37.93 -17.26 -0.49
C TYR A 42 -37.94 -16.25 0.65
N CYS A 43 -39.13 -15.80 1.05
CA CYS A 43 -39.28 -15.01 2.28
C CYS A 43 -39.07 -15.87 3.53
N SER A 44 -38.82 -15.23 4.68
CA SER A 44 -38.59 -15.92 5.95
C SER A 44 -39.68 -16.92 6.35
N ALA A 45 -40.95 -16.63 6.00
CA ALA A 45 -42.10 -17.47 6.30
C ALA A 45 -42.22 -18.68 5.36
N CYS A 46 -41.93 -18.50 4.07
CA CYS A 46 -41.98 -19.56 3.07
C CYS A 46 -40.74 -20.46 3.08
N TRP A 47 -39.62 -19.99 3.62
CA TRP A 47 -38.38 -20.76 3.73
C TRP A 47 -38.56 -22.16 4.35
N PRO A 48 -39.05 -22.32 5.59
CA PRO A 48 -39.19 -23.65 6.21
C PRO A 48 -40.25 -24.53 5.55
N LEU A 49 -41.11 -23.97 4.69
CA LEU A 49 -42.13 -24.72 3.96
C LEU A 49 -41.55 -25.49 2.78
N GLN A 50 -40.38 -25.09 2.28
CA GLN A 50 -39.70 -25.78 1.19
C GLN A 50 -39.08 -27.09 1.67
N ARG A 51 -39.28 -28.16 0.89
CA ARG A 51 -38.78 -29.50 1.24
C ARG A 51 -37.26 -29.54 1.54
N PRO A 52 -36.39 -28.84 0.78
CA PRO A 52 -34.95 -28.83 1.06
C PRO A 52 -34.56 -28.05 2.32
N HIS A 53 -35.41 -27.12 2.77
CA HIS A 53 -35.11 -26.18 3.86
C HIS A 53 -35.68 -26.59 5.22
N ARG A 54 -36.22 -27.81 5.31
CA ARG A 54 -36.70 -28.34 6.59
C ARG A 54 -35.52 -28.54 7.55
N PRO A 55 -35.72 -28.38 8.87
CA PRO A 55 -34.63 -28.40 9.86
C PRO A 55 -33.78 -29.69 9.86
N ASP A 56 -34.35 -30.80 9.41
CA ASP A 56 -33.73 -32.13 9.31
C ASP A 56 -32.97 -32.36 7.98
N LYS A 57 -33.04 -31.42 7.04
CA LYS A 57 -32.44 -31.54 5.71
C LYS A 57 -31.18 -30.69 5.58
N LYS A 58 -30.21 -31.26 4.87
CA LYS A 58 -28.89 -30.68 4.61
C LYS A 58 -28.71 -30.55 3.10
N GLY A 59 -28.07 -29.46 2.69
CA GLY A 59 -27.71 -29.16 1.32
C GLY A 59 -26.44 -29.91 0.89
N ARG A 60 -25.73 -29.34 -0.10
CA ARG A 60 -24.46 -29.91 -0.54
C ARG A 60 -23.46 -29.89 0.62
N ASP A 61 -22.60 -30.90 0.66
CA ASP A 61 -21.55 -31.06 1.69
C ASP A 61 -22.05 -31.29 3.13
N GLY A 62 -23.34 -31.56 3.35
CA GLY A 62 -23.89 -31.91 4.67
C GLY A 62 -24.13 -30.71 5.59
N ILE A 63 -24.17 -29.51 5.02
CA ILE A 63 -24.40 -28.23 5.70
C ILE A 63 -25.88 -27.84 5.54
N PRO A 64 -26.55 -27.25 6.56
CA PRO A 64 -27.91 -26.73 6.40
C PRO A 64 -27.99 -25.64 5.32
N HIS A 65 -29.12 -25.57 4.61
CA HIS A 65 -29.36 -24.51 3.64
C HIS A 65 -29.33 -23.14 4.32
N GLU A 66 -28.59 -22.20 3.74
CA GLU A 66 -28.36 -20.88 4.31
C GLU A 66 -29.19 -19.78 3.64
N LYS A 67 -29.76 -18.88 4.44
CA LYS A 67 -30.44 -17.65 3.99
C LYS A 67 -29.41 -16.57 3.70
N LEU A 68 -29.33 -16.12 2.45
CA LEU A 68 -28.43 -15.03 2.04
C LEU A 68 -29.20 -13.83 1.50
N ASP A 69 -28.63 -12.64 1.70
CA ASP A 69 -29.11 -11.41 1.10
C ASP A 69 -28.95 -11.48 -0.43
N VAL A 70 -30.04 -11.21 -1.15
CA VAL A 70 -30.09 -11.25 -2.62
C VAL A 70 -29.09 -10.26 -3.24
N HIS A 71 -28.96 -9.05 -2.67
CA HIS A 71 -28.03 -8.05 -3.17
C HIS A 71 -26.59 -8.50 -3.00
N LEU A 72 -26.25 -9.10 -1.85
CA LEU A 72 -24.92 -9.65 -1.59
C LEU A 72 -24.58 -10.76 -2.59
N VAL A 73 -25.50 -11.70 -2.81
CA VAL A 73 -25.30 -12.82 -3.75
C VAL A 73 -25.13 -12.30 -5.18
N ARG A 74 -26.00 -11.41 -5.65
CA ARG A 74 -25.91 -10.82 -6.99
C ARG A 74 -24.56 -10.11 -7.18
N GLN A 75 -24.18 -9.25 -6.23
CA GLN A 75 -22.92 -8.52 -6.29
C GLN A 75 -21.71 -9.45 -6.35
N LEU A 76 -21.60 -10.43 -5.43
CA LEU A 76 -20.47 -11.36 -5.41
C LEU A 76 -20.48 -12.28 -6.63
N ARG A 77 -21.64 -12.70 -7.12
CA ARG A 77 -21.76 -13.50 -8.36
C ARG A 77 -21.24 -12.70 -9.56
N THR A 78 -21.57 -11.41 -9.69
CA THR A 78 -21.05 -10.54 -10.75
C THR A 78 -19.54 -10.33 -10.66
N ILE A 79 -18.98 -10.24 -9.45
CA ILE A 79 -17.53 -10.04 -9.24
C ILE A 79 -16.72 -11.31 -9.51
N LEU A 80 -17.19 -12.45 -9.00
CA LEU A 80 -16.48 -13.74 -9.09
C LEU A 80 -16.65 -14.39 -10.47
N THR A 81 -17.79 -14.15 -11.11
CA THR A 81 -18.13 -14.71 -12.43
C THR A 81 -18.60 -13.59 -13.36
N PRO A 82 -17.68 -12.73 -13.85
CA PRO A 82 -18.06 -11.65 -14.75
C PRO A 82 -18.66 -12.21 -16.05
N GLN A 83 -19.97 -12.06 -16.21
CA GLN A 83 -20.68 -12.35 -17.45
C GLN A 83 -20.72 -11.05 -18.27
N GLY A 84 -19.97 -10.99 -19.36
CA GLY A 84 -19.95 -9.81 -20.21
C GLY A 84 -19.36 -10.12 -21.58
N ASN A 85 -20.00 -9.58 -22.62
CA ASN A 85 -19.44 -9.55 -23.96
C ASN A 85 -18.10 -8.77 -23.95
N ILE A 86 -17.18 -9.16 -24.84
CA ILE A 86 -15.84 -8.58 -24.96
C ILE A 86 -15.88 -7.05 -25.09
N GLU A 87 -16.89 -6.52 -25.77
CA GLU A 87 -17.11 -5.07 -25.94
C GLU A 87 -17.46 -4.35 -24.64
N LYS A 88 -18.29 -4.96 -23.78
CA LYS A 88 -18.65 -4.41 -22.44
C LYS A 88 -17.41 -4.40 -21.55
N ILE A 89 -16.60 -5.47 -21.58
CA ILE A 89 -15.32 -5.55 -20.85
C ILE A 89 -14.34 -4.49 -21.36
N ARG A 90 -14.23 -4.29 -22.67
CA ARG A 90 -13.36 -3.28 -23.28
C ARG A 90 -13.75 -1.86 -22.86
N SER A 91 -15.04 -1.53 -22.91
CA SER A 91 -15.54 -0.23 -22.45
C SER A 91 -15.27 0.02 -20.96
N LEU A 92 -15.39 -1.03 -20.13
CA LEU A 92 -15.04 -0.95 -18.71
C LEU A 92 -13.55 -0.66 -18.52
N HIS A 93 -12.66 -1.34 -19.26
CA HIS A 93 -11.22 -1.04 -19.22
C HIS A 93 -10.87 0.36 -19.72
N GLU A 94 -11.61 0.90 -20.70
CA GLU A 94 -11.46 2.28 -21.16
C GLU A 94 -11.84 3.29 -20.07
N LYS A 95 -12.93 3.04 -19.34
CA LYS A 95 -13.34 3.86 -18.19
C LYS A 95 -12.31 3.77 -17.06
N ASP A 96 -11.73 2.59 -16.84
CA ASP A 96 -10.74 2.36 -15.78
C ASP A 96 -9.38 3.02 -16.05
N GLN A 97 -9.12 3.46 -17.28
CA GLN A 97 -7.89 4.22 -17.60
C GLN A 97 -7.74 5.49 -16.76
N ARG A 98 -8.84 6.07 -16.28
CA ARG A 98 -8.82 7.24 -15.39
C ARG A 98 -8.28 6.93 -13.99
N ASN A 99 -8.27 5.66 -13.59
CA ASN A 99 -7.75 5.21 -12.29
C ASN A 99 -6.27 4.83 -12.35
N LYS A 100 -5.61 4.95 -13.51
CA LYS A 100 -4.18 4.70 -13.66
C LYS A 100 -3.40 5.70 -12.83
N TRP A 101 -2.50 5.21 -11.99
CA TRP A 101 -1.62 6.04 -11.18
C TRP A 101 -0.27 6.22 -11.85
N PHE A 102 0.46 5.13 -12.07
CA PHE A 102 1.69 5.18 -12.83
C PHE A 102 1.91 3.89 -13.63
N GLY A 103 2.71 3.97 -14.69
CA GLY A 103 3.02 2.82 -15.54
C GLY A 103 4.36 2.98 -16.27
N VAL A 104 4.92 1.86 -16.70
CA VAL A 104 6.11 1.85 -17.58
C VAL A 104 5.67 1.80 -19.03
N ALA A 105 6.08 2.81 -19.80
CA ALA A 105 5.87 2.91 -21.24
C ALA A 105 7.21 3.00 -21.99
N ARG A 106 7.13 3.07 -23.32
CA ARG A 106 8.29 3.34 -24.19
C ARG A 106 8.07 4.66 -24.91
N ASP A 107 9.10 5.48 -24.98
CA ASP A 107 9.09 6.70 -25.77
C ASP A 107 9.23 6.42 -27.27
N LEU A 108 9.26 7.47 -28.09
CA LEU A 108 9.41 7.37 -29.54
C LEU A 108 10.76 6.77 -29.98
N SER A 109 11.76 6.80 -29.10
CA SER A 109 13.09 6.22 -29.33
C SER A 109 13.21 4.78 -28.80
N GLY A 110 12.14 4.24 -28.23
CA GLY A 110 12.11 2.91 -27.62
C GLY A 110 12.70 2.84 -26.21
N GLN A 111 13.09 3.99 -25.63
CA GLN A 111 13.59 4.05 -24.25
C GLN A 111 12.44 3.89 -23.26
N PRO A 112 12.65 3.15 -22.16
CA PRO A 112 11.63 3.00 -21.14
C PRO A 112 11.46 4.31 -20.35
N ILE A 113 10.20 4.70 -20.16
CA ILE A 113 9.79 5.88 -19.40
C ILE A 113 8.80 5.47 -18.32
N LEU A 114 8.85 6.13 -17.18
CA LEU A 114 7.81 6.08 -16.16
C LEU A 114 6.80 7.19 -16.44
N GLU A 115 5.55 6.83 -16.66
CA GLU A 115 4.42 7.75 -16.81
C GLU A 115 3.67 7.84 -15.50
N ASP A 116 3.57 9.05 -14.95
CA ASP A 116 2.69 9.40 -13.85
C ASP A 116 1.47 10.14 -14.41
N TYR A 117 0.30 9.64 -14.06
CA TYR A 117 -1.00 10.10 -14.54
C TYR A 117 -1.67 11.07 -13.55
N GLY A 118 -1.02 11.41 -12.43
CA GLY A 118 -1.53 12.38 -11.45
C GLY A 118 -2.74 11.86 -10.64
N ARG A 119 -3.00 10.55 -10.65
CA ARG A 119 -4.18 9.96 -10.00
C ARG A 119 -4.23 10.21 -8.50
N TYR A 120 -3.09 10.23 -7.82
CA TYR A 120 -3.06 10.50 -6.39
C TYR A 120 -3.69 11.86 -6.07
N ALA A 121 -3.21 12.93 -6.71
CA ALA A 121 -3.75 14.28 -6.52
C ALA A 121 -5.23 14.38 -6.93
N ALA A 122 -5.61 13.77 -8.07
CA ALA A 122 -6.99 13.73 -8.52
C ALA A 122 -7.91 13.03 -7.51
N LEU A 123 -7.48 11.88 -6.97
CA LEU A 123 -8.25 11.10 -6.00
C LEU A 123 -8.39 11.85 -4.66
N MET A 124 -7.36 12.56 -4.21
CA MET A 124 -7.46 13.42 -3.01
C MET A 124 -8.49 14.53 -3.20
N ALA A 125 -8.51 15.16 -4.38
CA ALA A 125 -9.49 16.19 -4.73
C ALA A 125 -10.92 15.63 -4.81
N GLU A 126 -11.10 14.47 -5.46
CA GLU A 126 -12.39 13.76 -5.56
C GLU A 126 -12.97 13.40 -4.19
N MET A 127 -12.13 12.93 -3.26
CA MET A 127 -12.55 12.57 -1.91
C MET A 127 -12.79 13.79 -1.00
N GLY A 128 -12.45 15.00 -1.45
CA GLY A 128 -12.55 16.21 -0.64
C GLY A 128 -11.68 16.15 0.61
N ILE A 129 -10.52 15.50 0.50
CA ILE A 129 -9.66 15.23 1.64
C ILE A 129 -9.09 16.55 2.20
N ALA A 130 -9.29 16.77 3.50
CA ALA A 130 -8.76 17.93 4.19
C ALA A 130 -7.28 17.74 4.52
N SER A 131 -6.52 18.84 4.62
CA SER A 131 -5.09 18.85 4.95
C SER A 131 -4.71 18.15 6.27
N ARG A 132 -5.70 17.82 7.11
CA ARG A 132 -5.54 17.12 8.40
C ARG A 132 -5.74 15.60 8.34
N GLN A 133 -5.91 15.04 7.15
CA GLN A 133 -5.96 13.59 6.95
C GLN A 133 -4.59 13.06 6.51
N TYR A 134 -4.33 11.80 6.85
CA TYR A 134 -3.05 11.13 6.61
C TYR A 134 -3.31 9.83 5.83
N PRO A 135 -3.33 9.89 4.49
CA PRO A 135 -3.65 8.72 3.66
C PRO A 135 -2.71 7.55 3.89
N GLN A 136 -3.27 6.35 3.88
CA GLN A 136 -2.56 5.09 4.11
C GLN A 136 -2.59 4.25 2.84
N LEU A 137 -1.43 3.85 2.34
CA LEU A 137 -1.32 3.15 1.06
C LEU A 137 -1.27 1.63 1.27
N VAL A 138 -2.18 0.91 0.64
CA VAL A 138 -2.25 -0.55 0.65
C VAL A 138 -2.06 -1.09 -0.76
N SER A 139 -0.95 -1.78 -1.00
CA SER A 139 -0.61 -2.29 -2.33
C SER A 139 -0.91 -3.77 -2.49
N PHE A 140 -1.75 -4.11 -3.47
CA PHE A 140 -2.07 -5.49 -3.86
C PHE A 140 -1.11 -5.96 -4.93
N ILE A 141 -0.36 -7.02 -4.61
CA ILE A 141 0.66 -7.60 -5.48
C ILE A 141 0.49 -9.12 -5.56
N GLY A 142 0.93 -9.71 -6.66
CA GLY A 142 0.75 -11.14 -6.92
C GLY A 142 0.66 -11.43 -8.41
N VAL A 143 0.73 -12.72 -8.74
CA VAL A 143 0.71 -13.18 -10.14
C VAL A 143 -0.52 -12.67 -10.89
N THR A 144 -0.40 -12.53 -12.21
CA THR A 144 -1.53 -12.17 -13.07
C THR A 144 -2.66 -13.19 -12.86
N ASN A 145 -3.91 -12.74 -12.87
CA ASN A 145 -5.09 -13.58 -12.60
C ASN A 145 -5.17 -14.24 -11.20
N ALA A 146 -4.38 -13.78 -10.20
CA ALA A 146 -4.52 -14.25 -8.81
C ALA A 146 -5.83 -13.85 -8.11
N GLY A 147 -6.58 -12.88 -8.67
CA GLY A 147 -7.81 -12.33 -8.09
C GLY A 147 -7.62 -11.00 -7.33
N LYS A 148 -6.55 -10.25 -7.60
CA LYS A 148 -6.24 -8.97 -6.94
C LYS A 148 -7.34 -7.93 -7.13
N SER A 149 -7.66 -7.64 -8.39
CA SER A 149 -8.72 -6.72 -8.80
C SER A 149 -10.09 -7.17 -8.25
N SER A 150 -10.36 -8.48 -8.23
CA SER A 150 -11.58 -9.03 -7.60
C SER A 150 -11.65 -8.74 -6.10
N LEU A 151 -10.53 -8.86 -5.38
CA LEU A 151 -10.46 -8.56 -3.93
C LEU A 151 -10.69 -7.07 -3.65
N ILE A 152 -10.03 -6.18 -4.40
CA ILE A 152 -10.23 -4.73 -4.25
C ILE A 152 -11.69 -4.37 -4.55
N LYS A 153 -12.27 -4.93 -5.61
CA LYS A 153 -13.68 -4.72 -5.95
C LYS A 153 -14.61 -5.20 -4.84
N MET A 154 -14.35 -6.37 -4.26
CA MET A 154 -15.11 -6.86 -3.10
C MET A 154 -14.98 -5.95 -1.88
N LEU A 155 -13.78 -5.43 -1.58
CA LEU A 155 -13.56 -4.50 -0.45
C LEU A 155 -14.34 -3.20 -0.63
N ILE A 156 -14.30 -2.59 -1.81
CA ILE A 156 -15.02 -1.35 -2.12
C ILE A 156 -16.54 -1.55 -2.01
N HIS A 157 -17.08 -2.61 -2.60
CA HIS A 157 -18.52 -2.88 -2.55
C HIS A 157 -19.03 -3.29 -1.17
N HIS A 158 -18.26 -4.10 -0.43
CA HIS A 158 -18.61 -4.50 0.94
C HIS A 158 -18.79 -3.28 1.86
N ASN A 159 -18.01 -2.22 1.63
CA ASN A 159 -18.01 -1.02 2.45
C ASN A 159 -19.02 0.04 1.98
N GLY A 160 -20.00 -0.33 1.16
CA GLY A 160 -21.06 0.57 0.70
C GLY A 160 -20.64 1.49 -0.46
N GLY A 161 -19.51 1.21 -1.12
CA GLY A 161 -19.12 1.92 -2.34
C GLY A 161 -20.09 1.64 -3.49
N SER A 162 -20.79 2.67 -3.96
CA SER A 162 -21.45 2.64 -5.27
C SER A 162 -20.41 2.88 -6.37
N ALA A 163 -20.52 2.17 -7.50
CA ALA A 163 -19.64 2.36 -8.67
C ALA A 163 -19.64 3.81 -9.22
N THR A 164 -20.66 4.60 -8.88
CA THR A 164 -20.78 6.01 -9.26
C THR A 164 -19.95 6.94 -8.36
N SER A 165 -19.72 6.56 -7.10
CA SER A 165 -19.04 7.40 -6.10
C SER A 165 -17.63 6.90 -5.79
N PHE A 166 -17.38 5.60 -5.93
CA PHE A 166 -16.08 4.99 -5.73
C PHE A 166 -15.79 4.04 -6.90
N PRO A 167 -14.84 4.39 -7.79
CA PRO A 167 -14.45 3.50 -8.87
C PRO A 167 -13.83 2.22 -8.31
N SER A 168 -14.08 1.10 -8.97
CA SER A 168 -13.54 -0.21 -8.61
C SER A 168 -12.88 -0.84 -9.83
N PRO A 169 -11.82 -1.65 -9.66
CA PRO A 169 -11.10 -2.24 -10.78
C PRO A 169 -11.97 -3.18 -11.61
N VAL A 170 -11.62 -3.31 -12.89
CA VAL A 170 -12.27 -4.26 -13.81
C VAL A 170 -11.73 -5.65 -13.57
N VAL A 171 -12.61 -6.61 -13.27
CA VAL A 171 -12.22 -8.00 -13.05
C VAL A 171 -12.06 -8.71 -14.39
N GLY A 172 -10.85 -9.19 -14.68
CA GLY A 172 -10.58 -9.99 -15.88
C GLY A 172 -11.36 -11.31 -15.90
N SER A 173 -11.88 -11.69 -17.07
CA SER A 173 -12.52 -13.00 -17.28
C SER A 173 -11.47 -14.09 -17.50
N THR A 174 -11.63 -15.24 -16.84
CA THR A 174 -10.77 -16.42 -17.03
C THR A 174 -10.81 -17.00 -18.45
N ALA A 175 -11.82 -16.64 -19.25
CA ALA A 175 -11.96 -17.07 -20.64
C ALA A 175 -10.95 -16.41 -21.61
N HIS A 176 -10.33 -15.29 -21.21
CA HIS A 176 -9.43 -14.51 -22.08
C HIS A 176 -8.04 -14.30 -21.45
N GLY A 177 -7.63 -15.21 -20.56
CA GLY A 177 -6.45 -15.10 -19.69
C GLY A 177 -5.05 -15.09 -20.35
N SER A 178 -4.95 -14.86 -21.67
CA SER A 178 -3.67 -14.81 -22.40
C SER A 178 -3.17 -13.38 -22.66
N GLU A 179 -3.99 -12.35 -22.43
CA GLU A 179 -3.60 -10.96 -22.70
C GLU A 179 -3.55 -10.15 -21.39
N PRO A 180 -2.37 -9.66 -20.96
CA PRO A 180 -2.26 -8.78 -19.80
C PRO A 180 -3.00 -7.46 -20.07
N THR A 181 -3.95 -7.12 -19.21
CA THR A 181 -4.84 -5.95 -19.35
C THR A 181 -4.09 -4.62 -19.25
N SER A 182 -3.02 -4.55 -18.46
CA SER A 182 -1.96 -3.55 -18.53
C SER A 182 -0.83 -3.96 -17.59
N GLY A 183 0.30 -3.26 -17.63
CA GLY A 183 1.40 -3.43 -16.67
C GLY A 183 1.48 -2.19 -15.79
N ASP A 184 0.34 -1.55 -15.57
CA ASP A 184 0.21 -0.25 -14.93
C ASP A 184 -0.31 -0.46 -13.50
N VAL A 185 -0.03 0.49 -12.62
CA VAL A 185 -0.55 0.52 -11.26
C VAL A 185 -1.75 1.44 -11.22
N HIS A 186 -2.88 0.94 -10.72
CA HIS A 186 -4.11 1.72 -10.53
C HIS A 186 -4.30 2.07 -9.06
N LEU A 187 -5.01 3.16 -8.76
CA LEU A 187 -5.23 3.64 -7.39
C LEU A 187 -6.71 3.94 -7.14
N TYR A 188 -7.25 3.38 -6.05
CA TYR A 188 -8.65 3.46 -5.63
C TYR A 188 -8.76 3.93 -4.17
N GLY A 189 -9.86 4.59 -3.81
CA GLY A 189 -10.15 4.99 -2.43
C GLY A 189 -11.08 3.98 -1.74
N ASP A 190 -10.85 3.73 -0.44
CA ASP A 190 -11.77 2.95 0.39
C ASP A 190 -12.97 3.80 0.83
N PRO A 191 -14.22 3.41 0.48
CA PRO A 191 -15.41 4.17 0.85
C PRO A 191 -15.60 4.33 2.36
N SER A 192 -15.23 3.32 3.14
CA SER A 192 -15.46 3.33 4.59
C SER A 192 -14.57 4.33 5.33
N THR A 193 -13.33 4.50 4.87
CA THR A 193 -12.31 5.31 5.57
C THR A 193 -12.04 6.65 4.90
N CYS A 194 -12.61 6.95 3.73
CA CYS A 194 -12.34 8.18 2.97
C CYS A 194 -12.52 9.49 3.77
N ARG A 195 -13.45 9.52 4.74
CA ARG A 195 -13.72 10.68 5.61
C ARG A 195 -13.06 10.60 6.98
N GLU A 196 -12.37 9.50 7.27
CA GLU A 196 -11.66 9.31 8.53
C GLU A 196 -10.30 10.02 8.51
N ARG A 197 -9.65 10.11 9.68
CA ARG A 197 -8.31 10.69 9.80
C ARG A 197 -7.26 9.93 8.97
N LEU A 198 -7.46 8.63 8.75
CA LEU A 198 -6.54 7.72 8.06
C LEU A 198 -7.23 7.07 6.85
N PRO A 199 -7.49 7.82 5.76
CA PRO A 199 -8.15 7.25 4.59
C PRO A 199 -7.26 6.20 3.92
N ILE A 200 -7.84 5.03 3.62
CA ILE A 200 -7.12 3.93 2.97
C ILE A 200 -7.21 4.05 1.45
N LEU A 201 -6.08 3.87 0.78
CA LEU A 201 -5.96 3.82 -0.67
C LEU A 201 -5.50 2.43 -1.11
N TYR A 202 -6.17 1.84 -2.09
CA TYR A 202 -5.82 0.56 -2.67
C TYR A 202 -5.07 0.75 -3.98
N ALA A 203 -3.81 0.30 -4.02
CA ALA A 203 -3.04 0.22 -5.25
C ALA A 203 -3.16 -1.20 -5.86
N ASP A 204 -3.65 -1.30 -7.09
CA ASP A 204 -3.70 -2.56 -7.85
C ASP A 204 -2.53 -2.64 -8.82
N CYS A 205 -1.62 -3.59 -8.59
CA CYS A 205 -0.45 -3.80 -9.44
C CYS A 205 -0.73 -4.89 -10.48
N GLU A 206 -1.12 -4.50 -11.70
CA GLU A 206 -1.26 -5.44 -12.81
C GLU A 206 0.13 -5.73 -13.43
N GLY A 207 0.51 -7.00 -13.65
CA GLY A 207 1.58 -7.30 -14.61
C GLY A 207 2.99 -7.65 -14.09
N PHE A 208 3.15 -8.28 -12.92
CA PHE A 208 4.46 -8.85 -12.52
C PHE A 208 4.97 -9.96 -13.48
N GLU A 209 4.10 -10.57 -14.28
CA GLU A 209 4.43 -11.62 -15.28
C GLU A 209 3.74 -11.35 -16.64
N GLY A 210 3.46 -10.08 -16.95
CA GLY A 210 2.68 -9.69 -18.14
C GLY A 210 3.39 -9.87 -19.50
N GLY A 211 4.64 -10.35 -19.55
CA GLY A 211 5.41 -10.39 -20.79
C GLY A 211 5.56 -9.02 -21.48
N GLU A 212 6.12 -9.01 -22.70
CA GLU A 212 6.36 -7.78 -23.48
C GLU A 212 5.15 -7.31 -24.32
N SER A 213 4.03 -8.03 -24.29
CA SER A 213 2.86 -7.72 -25.10
C SER A 213 2.28 -6.35 -24.75
N THR A 214 2.12 -5.49 -25.76
CA THR A 214 1.51 -4.18 -25.60
C THR A 214 0.03 -4.35 -25.20
N PRO A 215 -0.42 -3.84 -24.05
CA PRO A 215 -1.77 -4.12 -23.56
C PRO A 215 -2.86 -3.54 -24.46
N LEU A 216 -4.06 -4.14 -24.46
CA LEU A 216 -5.22 -3.71 -25.26
C LEU A 216 -5.56 -2.22 -25.12
N GLY A 217 -5.33 -1.63 -23.93
CA GLY A 217 -5.54 -0.19 -23.68
C GLY A 217 -4.54 0.74 -24.39
N SER A 218 -3.48 0.20 -25.00
CA SER A 218 -2.45 0.97 -25.70
C SER A 218 -2.86 1.48 -27.08
N LEU A 219 -3.89 0.88 -27.69
CA LEU A 219 -4.32 1.23 -29.05
C LEU A 219 -5.04 2.60 -29.09
N SER A 220 -5.60 3.07 -27.98
CA SER A 220 -6.18 4.43 -27.86
C SER A 220 -5.12 5.54 -27.73
N ARG A 221 -3.84 5.21 -27.51
CA ARG A 221 -2.75 6.20 -27.32
C ARG A 221 -2.42 7.02 -28.57
N LYS A 222 -2.84 6.59 -29.76
CA LYS A 222 -2.64 7.37 -31.00
C LYS A 222 -3.62 8.54 -31.14
N CYS A 223 -4.76 8.53 -30.44
CA CYS A 223 -5.78 9.58 -30.56
C CYS A 223 -5.69 10.65 -29.45
N SER A 224 -5.22 10.30 -28.24
CA SER A 224 -5.12 11.26 -27.13
C SER A 224 -3.99 12.28 -27.31
N ARG A 225 -2.87 11.89 -27.94
CA ARG A 225 -1.78 12.82 -28.29
C ARG A 225 -2.19 13.91 -29.28
N SER A 226 -3.19 13.67 -30.13
CA SER A 226 -3.74 14.65 -31.06
C SER A 226 -4.78 15.58 -30.42
N LEU A 227 -5.51 15.11 -29.40
CA LEU A 227 -6.51 15.92 -28.69
C LEU A 227 -5.91 16.84 -27.63
N ALA A 228 -4.81 16.44 -26.98
CA ALA A 228 -4.08 17.26 -25.99
C ALA A 228 -3.42 18.52 -26.56
N ARG A 229 -3.42 18.72 -27.89
CA ARG A 229 -2.87 19.92 -28.55
C ARG A 229 -3.91 21.01 -28.85
N VAL A 230 -5.20 20.76 -28.65
CA VAL A 230 -6.26 21.63 -29.21
C VAL A 230 -7.18 22.30 -28.17
N GLN A 231 -7.19 21.93 -26.90
CA GLN A 231 -8.12 22.54 -25.93
C GLN A 231 -7.43 22.94 -24.62
N GLY A 232 -6.85 24.14 -24.60
CA GLY A 232 -6.46 24.82 -23.37
C GLY A 232 -7.65 25.56 -22.76
N ALA A 233 -8.21 25.00 -21.68
CA ALA A 233 -8.90 25.69 -20.58
C ALA A 233 -9.54 24.62 -19.67
N TRP A 234 -9.31 24.73 -18.36
CA TRP A 234 -9.86 23.90 -17.26
C TRP A 234 -9.09 22.62 -16.91
N GLY A 235 -8.17 22.72 -15.94
CA GLY A 235 -7.80 21.66 -15.00
C GLY A 235 -7.40 20.30 -15.57
N GLU A 236 -6.44 20.25 -16.50
CA GLU A 236 -5.91 18.96 -17.00
C GLU A 236 -5.14 18.20 -15.90
N PRO A 237 -5.26 16.86 -15.84
CA PRO A 237 -4.41 16.02 -15.00
C PRO A 237 -2.95 16.19 -15.43
N VAL A 238 -2.08 16.46 -14.44
CA VAL A 238 -0.65 16.67 -14.64
C VAL A 238 -0.02 15.34 -15.08
N PHE A 239 0.16 15.18 -16.39
CA PHE A 239 0.84 14.03 -16.95
C PHE A 239 2.36 14.26 -16.94
N GLN A 240 3.08 13.47 -16.14
CA GLN A 240 4.54 13.57 -16.05
C GLN A 240 5.20 12.30 -16.59
N SER A 241 6.12 12.48 -17.53
CA SER A 241 6.90 11.39 -18.11
C SER A 241 8.37 11.54 -17.72
N ARG A 242 8.93 10.49 -17.11
CA ARG A 242 10.31 10.46 -16.62
C ARG A 242 11.11 9.39 -17.35
N PRO A 243 12.24 9.72 -17.99
CA PRO A 243 13.11 8.72 -18.59
C PRO A 243 13.77 7.86 -17.52
N ILE A 244 13.78 6.55 -17.73
CA ILE A 244 14.46 5.61 -16.82
C ILE A 244 15.94 5.56 -17.21
N ARG A 245 16.74 6.41 -16.55
CA ARG A 245 18.12 6.72 -16.97
C ARG A 245 19.07 5.55 -16.80
N TRP A 246 18.80 4.65 -15.86
CA TRP A 246 19.63 3.48 -15.60
C TRP A 246 19.37 2.32 -16.58
N ALA A 247 18.31 2.39 -17.41
CA ALA A 247 17.98 1.35 -18.39
C ALA A 247 18.86 1.45 -19.66
N THR A 248 20.16 1.25 -19.49
CA THR A 248 21.17 1.41 -20.56
C THR A 248 21.40 0.14 -21.37
N THR A 249 21.15 -1.03 -20.80
CA THR A 249 21.39 -2.35 -21.42
C THR A 249 20.14 -2.88 -22.14
N ALA A 250 20.32 -3.81 -23.08
CA ALA A 250 19.19 -4.43 -23.79
C ALA A 250 18.22 -5.14 -22.84
N GLU A 251 18.73 -5.82 -21.82
CA GLU A 251 17.94 -6.48 -20.76
C GLU A 251 17.21 -5.46 -19.88
N SER A 252 17.89 -4.41 -19.41
CA SER A 252 17.25 -3.41 -18.54
C SER A 252 16.20 -2.55 -19.26
N ARG A 253 16.25 -2.49 -20.59
CA ARG A 253 15.22 -1.86 -21.43
C ARG A 253 13.99 -2.75 -21.68
N GLN A 254 14.02 -4.01 -21.25
CA GLN A 254 12.82 -4.84 -21.26
C GLN A 254 11.84 -4.30 -20.22
N ARG A 255 10.57 -4.30 -20.59
CA ARG A 255 9.51 -3.81 -19.71
C ARG A 255 9.42 -4.71 -18.48
N GLU A 256 9.51 -6.02 -18.67
CA GLU A 256 9.47 -7.01 -17.59
C GLU A 256 10.57 -6.74 -16.55
N TYR A 257 11.81 -6.51 -16.99
CA TYR A 257 12.91 -6.16 -16.10
C TYR A 257 12.64 -4.84 -15.36
N THR A 258 12.20 -3.82 -16.10
CA THR A 258 11.94 -2.49 -15.53
C THR A 258 10.88 -2.55 -14.44
N VAL A 259 9.76 -3.23 -14.71
CA VAL A 259 8.66 -3.43 -13.76
C VAL A 259 9.14 -4.22 -12.54
N THR A 260 9.86 -5.32 -12.77
CA THR A 260 10.39 -6.19 -11.71
C THR A 260 11.44 -5.50 -10.84
N ALA A 261 12.14 -4.49 -11.36
CA ALA A 261 13.10 -3.72 -10.58
C ALA A 261 12.44 -2.51 -9.88
N LEU A 262 11.56 -1.78 -10.57
CA LEU A 262 11.07 -0.47 -10.11
C LEU A 262 9.86 -0.58 -9.18
N TYR A 263 8.86 -1.39 -9.53
CA TYR A 263 7.61 -1.49 -8.75
C TYR A 263 7.81 -2.01 -7.32
N PRO A 264 8.68 -3.01 -7.06
CA PRO A 264 9.00 -3.41 -5.69
C PRO A 264 9.47 -2.25 -4.84
N ARG A 265 10.42 -1.49 -5.37
CA ARG A 265 11.06 -0.39 -4.64
C ARG A 265 10.08 0.74 -4.40
N LEU A 266 9.22 1.07 -5.37
CA LEU A 266 8.19 2.10 -5.19
C LEU A 266 7.11 1.65 -4.19
N LEU A 267 6.45 0.53 -4.48
CA LEU A 267 5.30 0.08 -3.69
C LEU A 267 5.70 -0.28 -2.27
N TYR A 268 6.83 -0.98 -2.06
CA TYR A 268 7.30 -1.29 -0.72
C TYR A 268 7.68 -0.04 0.09
N THR A 269 8.33 0.94 -0.55
CA THR A 269 8.82 2.14 0.13
C THR A 269 7.68 3.02 0.64
N PHE A 270 6.61 3.16 -0.15
CA PHE A 270 5.50 4.06 0.16
C PHE A 270 4.28 3.37 0.80
N SER A 271 4.17 2.05 0.75
CA SER A 271 3.03 1.34 1.34
C SER A 271 3.11 1.23 2.86
N ASP A 272 1.96 1.35 3.50
CA ASP A 272 1.73 0.98 4.90
C ASP A 272 1.47 -0.51 5.06
N CYS A 273 0.82 -1.11 4.07
CA CYS A 273 0.55 -2.54 4.03
C CYS A 273 0.70 -3.07 2.60
N ILE A 274 1.30 -4.26 2.47
CA ILE A 274 1.43 -4.99 1.22
C ILE A 274 0.58 -6.26 1.31
N VAL A 275 -0.33 -6.42 0.35
CA VAL A 275 -1.21 -7.58 0.25
C VAL A 275 -0.70 -8.49 -0.86
N PHE A 276 -0.15 -9.64 -0.47
CA PHE A 276 0.29 -10.68 -1.40
C PHE A 276 -0.88 -11.63 -1.72
N VAL A 277 -1.41 -11.54 -2.94
CA VAL A 277 -2.52 -12.39 -3.39
C VAL A 277 -2.00 -13.63 -4.09
N LEU A 278 -2.43 -14.78 -3.60
CA LEU A 278 -1.97 -16.10 -4.00
C LEU A 278 -3.17 -16.98 -4.31
N ARG A 279 -3.14 -17.67 -5.46
CA ARG A 279 -4.16 -18.69 -5.75
C ARG A 279 -3.90 -19.95 -4.92
N ASN A 280 -2.76 -20.59 -5.10
CA ASN A 280 -2.50 -21.91 -4.51
C ASN A 280 -1.59 -21.82 -3.27
N PRO A 281 -1.98 -22.36 -2.11
CA PRO A 281 -1.11 -22.42 -0.94
C PRO A 281 0.12 -23.33 -1.14
N LYS A 282 0.05 -24.36 -2.01
CA LYS A 282 1.18 -25.26 -2.28
C LYS A 282 2.36 -24.56 -2.95
N THR A 283 2.09 -23.48 -3.69
CA THR A 283 3.15 -22.66 -4.32
C THR A 283 3.77 -21.65 -3.35
N PHE A 284 3.29 -21.59 -2.10
CA PHE A 284 3.77 -20.63 -1.11
C PHE A 284 5.26 -20.81 -0.80
N GLN A 285 5.72 -22.04 -0.53
CA GLN A 285 7.13 -22.33 -0.22
C GLN A 285 8.10 -21.90 -1.33
N SER A 286 7.85 -22.31 -2.58
CA SER A 286 8.88 -22.27 -3.63
C SER A 286 8.86 -21.01 -4.50
N ALA A 287 7.67 -20.48 -4.80
CA ALA A 287 7.52 -19.36 -5.74
C ALA A 287 7.13 -18.05 -5.05
N SER A 288 6.20 -18.10 -4.11
CA SER A 288 5.59 -16.87 -3.56
C SER A 288 6.36 -16.29 -2.39
N LEU A 289 6.76 -17.10 -1.42
CA LEU A 289 7.57 -16.67 -0.28
C LEU A 289 8.95 -16.18 -0.74
N ARG A 290 9.53 -16.83 -1.75
CA ARG A 290 10.77 -16.36 -2.38
C ARG A 290 10.62 -14.97 -2.96
N LYS A 291 9.59 -14.74 -3.77
CA LYS A 291 9.32 -13.42 -4.36
C LYS A 291 9.09 -12.36 -3.27
N LEU A 292 8.36 -12.69 -2.21
CA LEU A 292 8.13 -11.81 -1.07
C LEU A 292 9.42 -11.42 -0.37
N LEU A 293 10.30 -12.38 -0.07
CA LEU A 293 11.58 -12.12 0.59
C LEU A 293 12.57 -11.38 -0.31
N ASP A 294 12.68 -11.74 -1.59
CA ASP A 294 13.53 -11.03 -2.56
C ASP A 294 13.03 -9.58 -2.79
N TRP A 295 11.71 -9.36 -2.76
CA TRP A 295 11.11 -8.02 -2.75
C TRP A 295 11.52 -7.23 -1.51
N GLY A 296 11.27 -7.80 -0.33
CA GLY A 296 11.63 -7.19 0.94
C GLY A 296 13.10 -6.81 0.98
N ALA A 297 13.99 -7.73 0.58
CA ALA A 297 15.43 -7.48 0.53
C ALA A 297 15.80 -6.35 -0.43
N SER A 298 15.35 -6.43 -1.69
CA SER A 298 15.70 -5.45 -2.72
C SER A 298 15.18 -4.04 -2.46
N ALA A 299 14.05 -3.91 -1.74
CA ALA A 299 13.44 -2.63 -1.42
C ALA A 299 13.91 -2.06 -0.07
N LEU A 300 14.12 -2.90 0.95
CA LEU A 300 14.57 -2.47 2.27
C LEU A 300 15.96 -1.82 2.22
N GLU A 301 16.89 -2.43 1.48
CA GLU A 301 18.25 -1.91 1.30
C GLU A 301 18.26 -0.58 0.54
N MET A 302 17.26 -0.33 -0.30
CA MET A 302 17.15 0.86 -1.15
C MET A 302 16.31 1.98 -0.53
N SER A 303 16.07 1.94 0.78
CA SER A 303 15.35 2.98 1.52
C SER A 303 16.06 3.37 2.82
N LEU A 304 16.54 4.62 2.89
CA LEU A 304 17.18 5.22 4.07
C LEU A 304 16.18 6.07 4.84
N ASN A 305 16.27 6.01 6.18
CA ASN A 305 15.40 6.75 7.09
C ASN A 305 13.88 6.52 6.85
N GLN A 306 13.52 5.37 6.28
CA GLN A 306 12.14 4.96 6.11
C GLN A 306 11.42 4.96 7.48
N PRO A 307 10.27 5.63 7.60
CA PRO A 307 9.68 5.89 8.92
C PRO A 307 9.06 4.65 9.57
N ALA A 308 8.55 3.71 8.77
CA ALA A 308 8.01 2.44 9.22
C ALA A 308 8.21 1.39 8.13
N LEU A 309 8.36 0.12 8.53
CA LEU A 309 8.29 -1.01 7.60
C LEU A 309 6.82 -1.31 7.26
N PRO A 310 6.51 -1.70 6.02
CA PRO A 310 5.16 -2.11 5.67
C PRO A 310 4.75 -3.37 6.43
N HIS A 311 3.47 -3.46 6.76
CA HIS A 311 2.84 -4.71 7.18
C HIS A 311 2.64 -5.62 5.97
N CYS A 312 2.65 -6.93 6.17
CA CYS A 312 2.39 -7.90 5.10
C CYS A 312 1.16 -8.75 5.41
N VAL A 313 0.26 -8.87 4.44
CA VAL A 313 -0.91 -9.76 4.49
C VAL A 313 -0.90 -10.68 3.27
N ALA A 314 -0.83 -11.99 3.48
CA ALA A 314 -0.99 -12.97 2.41
C ALA A 314 -2.45 -13.39 2.29
N VAL A 315 -3.04 -13.26 1.09
CA VAL A 315 -4.42 -13.67 0.80
C VAL A 315 -4.40 -14.91 -0.08
N LEU A 316 -4.98 -16.01 0.40
CA LEU A 316 -5.08 -17.28 -0.32
C LEU A 316 -6.48 -17.39 -0.96
N THR A 317 -6.58 -17.33 -2.28
CA THR A 317 -7.86 -17.29 -3.03
C THR A 317 -8.34 -18.64 -3.54
N SER A 318 -7.49 -19.68 -3.56
CA SER A 318 -7.91 -21.06 -3.87
C SER A 318 -7.72 -21.96 -2.65
N GLY A 319 -8.79 -22.10 -1.87
CA GLY A 319 -8.88 -23.12 -0.83
C GLY A 319 -9.11 -24.50 -1.45
N GLU A 320 -8.33 -25.50 -1.02
CA GLU A 320 -8.66 -26.90 -1.28
C GLU A 320 -10.05 -27.22 -0.70
N PRO A 321 -10.86 -28.07 -1.35
CA PRO A 321 -12.13 -28.49 -0.78
C PRO A 321 -11.88 -29.21 0.56
N GLY A 322 -12.67 -28.87 1.59
CA GLY A 322 -12.57 -29.51 2.91
C GLY A 322 -11.65 -28.83 3.93
N ILE A 323 -11.30 -27.56 3.75
CA ILE A 323 -10.58 -26.79 4.79
C ILE A 323 -11.45 -26.70 6.06
N PRO A 324 -10.92 -27.08 7.24
CA PRO A 324 -11.63 -26.94 8.51
C PRO A 324 -12.02 -25.49 8.80
N GLU A 325 -13.21 -25.25 9.38
CA GLU A 325 -13.74 -23.90 9.67
C GLU A 325 -12.74 -23.04 10.50
N ARG A 326 -12.03 -23.67 11.43
CA ARG A 326 -10.98 -23.04 12.25
C ARG A 326 -9.83 -22.43 11.44
N GLU A 327 -9.53 -22.94 10.25
CA GLU A 327 -8.44 -22.43 9.39
C GLU A 327 -8.83 -21.15 8.63
N TYR A 328 -10.09 -20.73 8.72
CA TYR A 328 -10.56 -19.43 8.25
C TYR A 328 -10.40 -18.33 9.33
N ASP A 329 -9.86 -18.67 10.50
CA ASP A 329 -9.34 -17.70 11.46
C ASP A 329 -7.93 -17.24 11.05
N ILE A 330 -7.64 -15.95 11.19
CA ILE A 330 -6.39 -15.34 10.74
C ILE A 330 -5.18 -15.91 11.50
N ALA A 331 -5.29 -16.06 12.82
CA ALA A 331 -4.18 -16.52 13.64
C ALA A 331 -3.87 -18.00 13.36
N VAL A 332 -4.92 -18.81 13.21
CA VAL A 332 -4.77 -20.23 12.83
C VAL A 332 -4.21 -20.35 11.41
N ALA A 333 -4.77 -19.63 10.45
CA ALA A 333 -4.31 -19.65 9.05
C ALA A 333 -2.83 -19.27 8.92
N THR A 334 -2.40 -18.26 9.68
CA THR A 334 -1.00 -17.79 9.70
C THR A 334 -0.07 -18.86 10.26
N LYS A 335 -0.41 -19.44 11.41
CA LYS A 335 0.38 -20.54 12.01
C LYS A 335 0.44 -21.76 11.10
N THR A 336 -0.67 -22.17 10.50
CA THR A 336 -0.72 -23.31 9.58
C THR A 336 0.16 -23.06 8.36
N LEU A 337 0.11 -21.87 7.75
CA LEU A 337 0.96 -21.55 6.60
C LEU A 337 2.44 -21.45 6.96
N LEU A 338 2.78 -20.94 8.15
CA LEU A 338 4.17 -20.91 8.61
C LEU A 338 4.69 -22.31 8.96
N ALA A 339 3.83 -23.18 9.49
CA ALA A 339 4.17 -24.58 9.75
C ALA A 339 4.46 -25.35 8.46
N THR A 340 3.77 -25.06 7.35
CA THR A 340 4.11 -25.72 6.06
C THR A 340 5.47 -25.30 5.53
N VAL A 341 6.07 -24.22 6.01
CA VAL A 341 7.38 -23.71 5.56
C VAL A 341 8.47 -23.83 6.63
N CYS A 342 8.22 -24.55 7.73
CA CYS A 342 9.18 -24.63 8.85
C CYS A 342 10.56 -25.16 8.42
N ASP A 343 10.58 -26.12 7.51
CA ASP A 343 11.81 -26.76 7.02
C ASP A 343 12.51 -25.93 5.93
N ALA A 344 11.96 -24.79 5.53
CA ALA A 344 12.55 -23.99 4.44
C ALA A 344 13.91 -23.37 4.81
N LEU A 345 14.27 -23.34 6.09
CA LEU A 345 15.60 -22.94 6.59
C LEU A 345 16.51 -24.14 6.94
N ASP A 346 16.06 -25.37 6.71
CA ASP A 346 16.81 -26.58 7.04
C ASP A 346 18.16 -26.64 6.29
N PRO A 347 19.28 -27.01 6.96
CA PRO A 347 20.59 -27.05 6.32
C PRO A 347 20.74 -28.04 5.15
N VAL A 348 19.90 -29.07 5.06
CA VAL A 348 20.00 -30.14 4.06
C VAL A 348 18.89 -29.99 3.01
N GLU A 349 17.64 -29.89 3.44
CA GLU A 349 16.45 -29.91 2.58
C GLU A 349 15.84 -28.51 2.33
N GLY A 350 16.36 -27.49 3.02
CA GLY A 350 15.82 -26.12 2.96
C GLY A 350 16.16 -25.37 1.67
N VAL A 351 15.45 -24.26 1.44
CA VAL A 351 15.62 -23.44 0.23
C VAL A 351 16.94 -22.66 0.32
N PRO A 352 17.91 -22.86 -0.62
CA PRO A 352 19.22 -22.21 -0.56
C PRO A 352 19.14 -20.69 -0.41
N ARG A 353 18.26 -20.06 -1.18
CA ARG A 353 18.06 -18.60 -1.13
C ARG A 353 17.60 -18.10 0.25
N PHE A 354 16.74 -18.84 0.95
CA PHE A 354 16.26 -18.40 2.27
C PHE A 354 17.36 -18.51 3.31
N ARG A 355 18.21 -19.54 3.18
CA ARG A 355 19.40 -19.71 4.01
C ARG A 355 20.44 -18.62 3.76
N GLU A 356 20.62 -18.17 2.53
CA GLU A 356 21.48 -17.02 2.21
C GLU A 356 20.99 -15.76 2.92
N LEU A 357 19.69 -15.45 2.82
CA LEU A 357 19.10 -14.27 3.47
C LEU A 357 19.16 -14.39 5.00
N ALA A 358 18.84 -15.56 5.56
CA ALA A 358 18.95 -15.81 7.00
C ALA A 358 20.40 -15.68 7.49
N SER A 359 21.37 -16.23 6.76
CA SER A 359 22.79 -16.13 7.10
C SER A 359 23.33 -14.71 6.97
N HIS A 360 22.84 -13.95 6.00
CA HIS A 360 23.13 -12.52 5.89
C HIS A 360 22.71 -11.79 7.16
N TRP A 361 21.45 -11.91 7.59
CA TRP A 361 20.96 -11.26 8.81
C TRP A 361 21.58 -11.79 10.10
N ARG A 362 21.90 -13.09 10.18
CA ARG A 362 22.63 -13.66 11.32
C ARG A 362 24.02 -13.05 11.47
N ARG A 363 24.75 -12.86 10.36
CA ARG A 363 26.05 -12.15 10.36
C ARG A 363 25.91 -10.70 10.82
N LEU A 364 24.75 -10.11 10.59
CA LEU A 364 24.42 -8.75 11.01
C LEU A 364 23.89 -8.69 12.46
N GLY A 365 23.86 -9.82 13.18
CA GLY A 365 23.51 -9.92 14.59
C GLY A 365 22.03 -10.18 14.89
N ARG A 366 21.19 -10.46 13.88
CA ARG A 366 19.80 -10.89 14.10
C ARG A 366 19.73 -12.38 14.43
N HIS A 367 18.93 -12.75 15.43
CA HIS A 367 18.61 -14.13 15.69
C HIS A 367 17.48 -14.60 14.77
N ILE A 368 17.77 -15.51 13.83
CA ILE A 368 16.79 -16.08 12.90
C ILE A 368 16.74 -17.58 13.11
N SER A 369 15.64 -18.05 13.70
CA SER A 369 15.35 -19.46 13.95
C SER A 369 14.23 -19.99 13.07
N THR A 370 13.26 -19.15 12.72
CA THR A 370 12.09 -19.52 11.92
C THR A 370 11.99 -18.69 10.65
N VAL A 371 11.16 -19.14 9.70
CA VAL A 371 10.81 -18.34 8.52
C VAL A 371 10.09 -17.05 8.92
N GLU A 372 9.29 -17.08 9.99
CA GLU A 372 8.62 -15.89 10.51
C GLU A 372 9.64 -14.84 10.98
N ASP A 373 10.71 -15.24 11.68
CA ASP A 373 11.80 -14.35 12.07
C ASP A 373 12.45 -13.68 10.84
N LEU A 374 12.63 -14.44 9.77
CA LEU A 374 13.19 -13.93 8.51
C LEU A 374 12.23 -12.94 7.83
N ILE A 375 10.92 -13.24 7.77
CA ILE A 375 9.91 -12.31 7.22
C ILE A 375 9.90 -11.01 8.03
N ASN A 376 9.97 -11.10 9.36
CA ASN A 376 9.97 -9.95 10.27
C ASN A 376 11.25 -9.10 10.20
N CYS A 377 12.30 -9.56 9.50
CA CYS A 377 13.43 -8.70 9.15
C CYS A 377 13.08 -7.71 8.03
N TYR A 378 12.09 -8.02 7.19
CA TYR A 378 11.68 -7.22 6.04
C TYR A 378 10.29 -6.60 6.17
N TYR A 379 9.44 -7.09 7.06
CA TYR A 379 8.08 -6.58 7.24
C TYR A 379 7.81 -6.34 8.72
N ARG A 380 6.91 -5.39 9.03
CA ARG A 380 6.56 -5.10 10.42
C ARG A 380 5.76 -6.23 11.09
N SER A 381 4.91 -6.88 10.32
CA SER A 381 4.13 -8.04 10.74
C SER A 381 3.74 -8.89 9.53
N PHE A 382 3.31 -10.11 9.78
CA PHE A 382 2.81 -11.04 8.77
C PHE A 382 1.47 -11.64 9.22
N ALA A 383 0.48 -11.63 8.33
CA ALA A 383 -0.84 -12.24 8.58
C ALA A 383 -1.35 -12.95 7.32
N VAL A 384 -2.20 -13.97 7.50
CA VAL A 384 -2.76 -14.77 6.41
C VAL A 384 -4.28 -14.75 6.46
N VAL A 385 -4.92 -14.44 5.34
CA VAL A 385 -6.38 -14.50 5.16
C VAL A 385 -6.72 -15.51 4.06
N ARG A 386 -7.70 -16.37 4.29
CA ARG A 386 -8.14 -17.38 3.31
C ARG A 386 -9.50 -17.00 2.75
N VAL A 387 -9.59 -16.84 1.44
CA VAL A 387 -10.83 -16.57 0.73
C VAL A 387 -11.20 -17.83 -0.06
N PRO A 388 -12.38 -18.44 0.17
CA PRO A 388 -12.78 -19.65 -0.54
C PRO A 388 -13.05 -19.37 -2.03
N ALA A 389 -12.73 -20.34 -2.89
CA ALA A 389 -12.96 -20.25 -4.34
C ALA A 389 -14.37 -20.65 -4.77
N GLN A 390 -15.05 -21.47 -3.96
CA GLN A 390 -16.42 -21.93 -4.22
C GLN A 390 -17.44 -20.89 -3.74
N PRO A 391 -18.67 -20.89 -4.28
CA PRO A 391 -19.72 -19.91 -3.96
C PRO A 391 -20.28 -20.11 -2.53
N GLN A 392 -19.45 -19.90 -1.53
CA GLN A 392 -19.83 -19.76 -0.12
C GLN A 392 -19.88 -18.27 0.19
N TYR A 393 -20.85 -17.56 -0.40
CA TYR A 393 -20.89 -16.09 -0.43
C TYR A 393 -20.81 -15.43 0.94
N LYS A 394 -21.45 -16.01 1.96
CA LYS A 394 -21.32 -15.51 3.34
C LYS A 394 -19.90 -15.65 3.89
N LEU A 395 -19.29 -16.82 3.72
CA LEU A 395 -17.91 -17.02 4.16
C LEU A 395 -16.95 -16.08 3.42
N ILE A 396 -17.16 -15.87 2.11
CA ILE A 396 -16.40 -14.87 1.34
C ILE A 396 -16.58 -13.48 1.96
N SER A 397 -17.82 -13.04 2.18
CA SER A 397 -18.13 -11.75 2.81
C SER A 397 -17.45 -11.60 4.18
N ASP A 398 -17.53 -12.63 5.03
CA ASP A 398 -16.88 -12.66 6.34
C ASP A 398 -15.35 -12.56 6.26
N GLN A 399 -14.75 -13.21 5.27
CA GLN A 399 -13.30 -13.15 5.04
C GLN A 399 -12.85 -11.81 4.47
N ILE A 400 -13.65 -11.18 3.61
CA ILE A 400 -13.39 -9.82 3.10
C ILE A 400 -13.48 -8.80 4.24
N ARG A 401 -14.47 -8.94 5.13
CA ARG A 401 -14.58 -8.12 6.34
C ARG A 401 -13.38 -8.30 7.29
N LYS A 402 -12.93 -9.54 7.50
CA LYS A 402 -11.71 -9.86 8.27
C LYS A 402 -10.45 -9.26 7.64
N LEU A 403 -10.32 -9.35 6.31
CA LEU A 403 -9.24 -8.72 5.56
C LEU A 403 -9.25 -7.21 5.78
N HIS A 404 -10.38 -6.54 5.56
CA HIS A 404 -10.52 -5.11 5.75
C HIS A 404 -10.14 -4.66 7.16
N GLY A 405 -10.66 -5.33 8.20
CA GLY A 405 -10.32 -5.02 9.59
C GLY A 405 -8.82 -5.20 9.90
N THR A 406 -8.17 -6.20 9.28
CA THR A 406 -6.72 -6.40 9.40
C THR A 406 -5.93 -5.28 8.72
N LEU A 407 -6.38 -4.84 7.54
CA LEU A 407 -5.76 -3.72 6.83
C LEU A 407 -5.88 -2.42 7.62
N GLN A 408 -7.07 -2.12 8.17
CA GLN A 408 -7.28 -0.96 9.03
C GLN A 408 -6.36 -0.99 10.25
N LEU A 409 -6.28 -2.12 10.96
CA LEU A 409 -5.40 -2.27 12.12
C LEU A 409 -3.93 -2.00 11.76
N ASN A 410 -3.45 -2.60 10.67
CA ASN A 410 -2.09 -2.42 10.18
C ASN A 410 -1.80 -0.96 9.80
N CYS A 411 -2.73 -0.30 9.12
CA CYS A 411 -2.62 1.12 8.77
C CYS A 411 -2.57 2.02 10.02
N VAL A 412 -3.38 1.75 11.05
CA VAL A 412 -3.30 2.46 12.33
C VAL A 412 -1.93 2.27 12.99
N GLN A 413 -1.43 1.03 13.04
CA GLN A 413 -0.11 0.74 13.62
C GLN A 413 1.04 1.41 12.86
N SER A 414 1.00 1.39 11.53
CA SER A 414 1.95 2.08 10.67
C SER A 414 1.90 3.59 10.90
N SER A 415 0.71 4.19 10.96
CA SER A 415 0.51 5.60 11.25
C SER A 415 1.10 5.99 12.62
N LEU A 416 0.90 5.19 13.66
CA LEU A 416 1.50 5.42 14.98
C LEU A 416 3.04 5.29 14.96
N ALA A 417 3.59 4.41 14.13
CA ALA A 417 5.04 4.30 13.94
C ALA A 417 5.58 5.53 13.20
N LYS A 418 4.93 5.94 12.11
CA LYS A 418 5.24 7.16 11.34
C LYS A 418 5.15 8.42 12.22
N GLN A 419 4.16 8.50 13.10
CA GLN A 419 4.00 9.60 14.06
C GLN A 419 5.13 9.62 15.09
N ARG A 420 5.48 8.47 15.68
CA ARG A 420 6.64 8.35 16.59
C ARG A 420 7.96 8.70 15.88
N ALA A 421 8.03 8.40 14.60
CA ALA A 421 9.12 8.79 13.72
C ALA A 421 9.09 10.27 13.31
N ARG A 422 8.04 11.04 13.64
CA ARG A 422 7.80 12.42 13.16
C ARG A 422 7.81 12.56 11.63
N MET A 423 7.33 11.54 10.95
CA MET A 423 7.18 11.47 9.50
C MET A 423 5.79 10.99 9.14
N LEU A 424 4.80 11.49 9.88
CA LEU A 424 3.40 11.32 9.52
C LEU A 424 3.07 12.36 8.44
N ILE A 425 3.00 11.88 7.21
CA ILE A 425 2.87 12.72 6.01
C ILE A 425 1.39 13.00 5.76
N GLY A 426 1.01 14.28 5.64
CA GLY A 426 -0.36 14.69 5.32
C GLY A 426 -0.73 14.42 3.86
N ALA A 427 -2.02 14.52 3.54
CA ALA A 427 -2.54 14.28 2.19
C ALA A 427 -1.91 15.18 1.10
N ASP A 428 -1.67 16.45 1.43
CA ASP A 428 -1.03 17.42 0.52
C ASP A 428 0.48 17.14 0.36
N ASP A 429 1.06 16.44 1.34
CA ASP A 429 2.50 16.29 1.43
C ASP A 429 3.01 15.04 0.72
N ILE A 430 2.23 13.95 0.74
CA ILE A 430 2.67 12.65 0.23
C ILE A 430 2.88 12.66 -1.28
N ASP A 431 2.15 13.49 -2.04
CA ASP A 431 2.39 13.66 -3.48
C ASP A 431 3.83 14.12 -3.74
N THR A 432 4.32 15.09 -2.95
CA THR A 432 5.72 15.53 -3.02
C THR A 432 6.70 14.37 -2.81
N TYR A 433 6.48 13.55 -1.77
CA TYR A 433 7.33 12.39 -1.52
C TYR A 433 7.28 11.37 -2.66
N LEU A 434 6.10 11.16 -3.25
CA LEU A 434 5.93 10.28 -4.41
C LEU A 434 6.68 10.81 -5.63
N GLN A 435 6.56 12.10 -5.94
CA GLN A 435 7.28 12.72 -7.06
C GLN A 435 8.80 12.62 -6.90
N HIS A 436 9.33 12.94 -5.70
CA HIS A 436 10.75 12.75 -5.41
C HIS A 436 11.18 11.29 -5.48
N GLY A 437 10.33 10.35 -5.04
CA GLY A 437 10.55 8.92 -5.17
C GLY A 437 10.63 8.47 -6.63
N PHE A 438 9.72 8.94 -7.48
CA PHE A 438 9.72 8.69 -8.92
C PHE A 438 10.97 9.25 -9.60
N ASP A 439 11.36 10.49 -9.31
CA ASP A 439 12.58 11.11 -9.86
C ASP A 439 13.84 10.36 -9.44
N HIS A 440 13.93 10.00 -8.16
CA HIS A 440 15.07 9.29 -7.61
C HIS A 440 15.20 7.90 -8.21
N LEU A 441 14.15 7.08 -8.18
CA LEU A 441 14.21 5.67 -8.60
C LEU A 441 14.25 5.50 -10.12
N THR A 442 13.82 6.48 -10.91
CA THR A 442 14.05 6.49 -12.37
C THR A 442 15.47 6.91 -12.74
N THR A 443 16.16 7.66 -11.87
CA THR A 443 17.55 8.08 -12.07
C THR A 443 18.55 7.06 -11.51
N TYR A 444 18.30 6.57 -10.29
CA TYR A 444 19.20 5.72 -9.52
C TYR A 444 18.45 4.52 -8.94
N ILE A 445 18.70 3.33 -9.47
CA ILE A 445 18.09 2.09 -8.97
C ILE A 445 18.91 1.42 -7.84
N THR A 446 20.20 1.75 -7.76
CA THR A 446 21.16 1.17 -6.79
C THR A 446 21.49 2.13 -5.64
N ILE A 447 21.04 3.38 -5.70
CA ILE A 447 21.25 4.35 -4.62
C ILE A 447 19.97 4.37 -3.78
N PRO A 448 20.06 4.19 -2.45
CA PRO A 448 18.88 4.24 -1.59
C PRO A 448 18.17 5.59 -1.60
N PHE A 449 16.84 5.57 -1.59
CA PHE A 449 16.02 6.78 -1.44
C PHE A 449 16.03 7.25 0.02
N ASN A 450 16.38 8.51 0.27
CA ASN A 450 16.46 9.06 1.62
C ASN A 450 15.29 10.00 1.92
N PHE A 451 14.37 9.53 2.75
CA PHE A 451 13.18 10.28 3.13
C PHE A 451 13.48 11.60 3.89
N MET A 452 14.59 11.67 4.62
CA MET A 452 14.96 12.90 5.36
C MET A 452 15.36 14.03 4.43
N LEU A 453 16.00 13.74 3.29
CA LEU A 453 16.38 14.79 2.34
C LEU A 453 15.16 15.53 1.79
N VAL A 454 14.09 14.78 1.49
CA VAL A 454 12.81 15.35 1.05
C VAL A 454 12.17 16.18 2.17
N SER A 455 12.19 15.69 3.41
CA SER A 455 11.67 16.42 4.56
C SER A 455 12.41 17.74 4.81
N LEU A 456 13.75 17.74 4.72
CA LEU A 456 14.58 18.93 4.91
C LEU A 456 14.33 19.99 3.83
N GLN A 457 14.15 19.56 2.58
CA GLN A 457 13.82 20.47 1.47
C GLN A 457 12.47 21.17 1.66
N ARG A 458 11.53 20.52 2.35
CA ARG A 458 10.18 21.06 2.56
C ARG A 458 10.06 22.04 3.73
N SER A 459 10.97 21.97 4.73
CA SER A 459 11.02 22.81 5.94
C SER A 459 9.69 23.51 6.28
N PRO A 460 8.76 22.87 7.02
CA PRO A 460 7.48 23.50 7.36
C PRO A 460 7.71 24.86 8.02
N ILE A 461 6.82 25.83 7.76
CA ILE A 461 6.88 27.16 8.38
C ILE A 461 6.83 26.93 9.90
N PRO A 462 7.88 27.30 10.65
CA PRO A 462 7.87 27.10 12.08
C PRO A 462 6.72 27.88 12.72
N SER A 463 5.97 27.19 13.56
CA SER A 463 4.79 27.72 14.24
C SER A 463 5.11 28.38 15.58
N ASP A 464 6.28 28.06 16.15
CA ASP A 464 6.76 28.63 17.39
C ASP A 464 8.29 28.85 17.41
N PHE A 465 8.78 29.47 18.49
CA PHE A 465 10.20 29.76 18.68
C PHE A 465 11.07 28.50 18.70
N GLY A 466 10.57 27.39 19.26
CA GLY A 466 11.30 26.11 19.32
C GLY A 466 11.50 25.50 17.94
N GLU A 467 10.48 25.54 17.08
CA GLU A 467 10.58 25.09 15.70
C GLU A 467 11.51 25.97 14.86
N HIS A 468 11.54 27.29 15.09
CA HIS A 468 12.50 28.18 14.43
C HIS A 468 13.94 27.85 14.82
N ILE A 469 14.19 27.53 16.10
CA ILE A 469 15.51 27.09 16.56
C ILE A 469 15.89 25.78 15.87
N LEU A 470 14.96 24.81 15.82
CA LEU A 470 15.19 23.53 15.15
C LEU A 470 15.53 23.72 13.68
N GLN A 471 14.79 24.57 12.96
CA GLN A 471 15.04 24.88 11.54
C GLN A 471 16.43 25.51 11.33
N LEU A 472 16.84 26.42 12.21
CA LEU A 472 18.17 27.00 12.13
C LEU A 472 19.25 25.93 12.36
N CYS A 473 19.09 25.08 13.37
CA CYS A 473 20.00 23.98 13.64
C CYS A 473 20.10 23.03 12.44
N THR A 474 18.99 22.62 11.83
CA THR A 474 19.01 21.73 10.66
C THR A 474 19.66 22.37 9.44
N THR A 475 19.37 23.65 9.19
CA THR A 475 19.99 24.40 8.09
C THR A 475 21.50 24.53 8.27
N LEU A 476 21.95 24.88 9.48
CA LEU A 476 23.38 24.95 9.79
C LEU A 476 24.04 23.58 9.71
N SER A 477 23.37 22.53 10.21
CA SER A 477 23.89 21.15 10.18
C SER A 477 24.22 20.65 8.77
N ALA A 478 23.47 21.11 7.75
CA ALA A 478 23.74 20.77 6.35
C ALA A 478 25.09 21.30 5.82
N HIS A 479 25.69 22.28 6.49
CA HIS A 479 27.02 22.80 6.18
C HIS A 479 28.15 22.07 6.91
N PHE A 480 27.84 21.21 7.88
CA PHE A 480 28.83 20.41 8.60
C PHE A 480 29.04 19.04 7.94
N VAL A 481 30.25 18.49 8.09
CA VAL A 481 30.56 17.16 7.57
C VAL A 481 29.86 16.09 8.43
N PRO A 482 29.08 15.15 7.84
CA PRO A 482 28.28 14.17 8.58
C PRO A 482 29.08 13.26 9.54
N SER A 483 30.38 13.08 9.28
CA SER A 483 31.28 12.24 10.07
C SER A 483 31.98 12.96 11.23
N ASP A 484 31.77 14.27 11.41
CA ASP A 484 32.32 14.99 12.55
C ASP A 484 31.44 14.78 13.81
N VAL A 485 31.93 13.95 14.73
CA VAL A 485 31.30 13.66 16.04
C VAL A 485 31.07 14.96 16.84
N SER A 486 31.87 15.99 16.62
CA SER A 486 31.72 17.28 17.29
C SER A 486 30.79 18.26 16.57
N ALA A 487 30.23 17.90 15.40
CA ALA A 487 29.42 18.80 14.57
C ALA A 487 28.21 19.36 15.33
N ALA A 488 27.48 18.50 16.05
CA ALA A 488 26.33 18.93 16.85
C ALA A 488 26.74 19.93 17.94
N SER A 489 27.84 19.67 18.65
CA SER A 489 28.36 20.54 19.71
C SER A 489 28.85 21.89 19.17
N LYS A 490 29.59 21.88 18.05
CA LYS A 490 30.04 23.10 17.35
C LYS A 490 28.85 23.92 16.87
N MET A 491 27.86 23.29 16.25
CA MET A 491 26.63 23.96 15.80
C MET A 491 25.91 24.66 16.95
N PHE A 492 25.64 23.97 18.07
CA PHE A 492 24.98 24.61 19.22
C PHE A 492 25.85 25.71 19.85
N THR A 493 27.18 25.58 19.80
CA THR A 493 28.12 26.60 20.25
C THR A 493 28.04 27.89 19.43
N GLU A 494 27.86 27.78 18.11
CA GLU A 494 27.67 28.92 17.21
C GLU A 494 26.30 29.58 17.42
N VAL A 495 25.25 28.77 17.56
CA VAL A 495 23.86 29.27 17.61
C VAL A 495 23.52 29.93 18.96
N ARG A 496 24.20 29.55 20.06
CA ARG A 496 23.86 30.01 21.42
C ARG A 496 23.83 31.53 21.59
N ILE A 497 24.74 32.27 20.96
CA ILE A 497 24.82 33.74 21.12
C ILE A 497 23.63 34.41 20.44
N MET A 498 23.26 33.92 19.26
CA MET A 498 22.10 34.43 18.53
C MET A 498 20.82 34.14 19.32
N LEU A 499 20.65 32.93 19.85
CA LEU A 499 19.49 32.56 20.67
C LEU A 499 19.38 33.40 21.94
N ALA A 500 20.49 33.57 22.65
CA ALA A 500 20.56 34.44 23.82
C ALA A 500 20.16 35.88 23.47
N SER A 501 20.61 36.39 22.33
CA SER A 501 20.26 37.73 21.85
C SER A 501 18.78 37.87 21.53
N CYS A 502 18.17 36.86 20.89
CA CYS A 502 16.73 36.84 20.61
C CYS A 502 15.89 36.88 21.89
N VAL A 503 16.24 36.05 22.89
CA VAL A 503 15.54 36.02 24.18
C VAL A 503 15.71 37.34 24.92
N LEU A 504 16.94 37.86 25.00
CA LEU A 504 17.21 39.12 25.69
C LEU A 504 16.46 40.29 25.05
N LEU A 505 16.39 40.33 23.72
CA LEU A 505 15.65 41.35 22.99
C LEU A 505 14.14 41.29 23.26
N ASP A 506 13.54 40.10 23.30
CA ASP A 506 12.12 39.92 23.63
C ASP A 506 11.82 40.31 25.09
N CYS A 507 12.70 39.89 26.01
CA CYS A 507 12.61 40.26 27.42
C CYS A 507 12.66 41.77 27.62
N ALA A 508 13.60 42.45 26.96
CA ALA A 508 13.79 43.89 27.06
C ALA A 508 12.62 44.71 26.46
N ARG A 509 11.97 44.20 25.42
CA ARG A 509 10.92 44.94 24.68
C ARG A 509 9.51 44.73 25.23
N PHE A 510 9.18 43.51 25.64
CA PHE A 510 7.78 43.12 25.82
C PHE A 510 7.46 42.53 27.20
N ARG A 511 8.46 42.25 28.04
CA ARG A 511 8.25 41.52 29.30
C ARG A 511 8.76 42.33 30.50
N ARG A 512 8.10 42.14 31.65
CA ARG A 512 8.49 42.74 32.94
C ARG A 512 8.80 41.59 33.91
N GLY A 513 9.97 41.62 34.55
CA GLY A 513 10.47 40.55 35.44
C GLY A 513 11.99 40.45 35.41
N SER A 514 12.59 39.63 36.27
CA SER A 514 14.04 39.39 36.21
C SER A 514 14.40 38.51 34.99
N PRO A 515 15.60 38.67 34.40
CA PRO A 515 16.04 37.85 33.28
C PRO A 515 16.01 36.34 33.59
N GLU A 516 16.33 35.93 34.82
CA GLU A 516 16.29 34.51 35.18
C GLU A 516 14.85 33.93 35.17
N GLU A 517 13.87 34.69 35.68
CA GLU A 517 12.47 34.28 35.69
C GLU A 517 11.86 34.24 34.29
N LEU A 518 12.28 35.16 33.42
CA LEU A 518 11.84 35.21 32.04
C LEU A 518 12.46 34.08 31.21
N PHE A 519 13.73 33.74 31.45
CA PHE A 519 14.43 32.65 30.77
C PHE A 519 13.76 31.28 30.98
N ALA A 520 13.25 31.01 32.17
CA ALA A 520 12.52 29.77 32.49
C ALA A 520 11.33 29.51 31.53
N ARG A 521 10.74 30.56 30.95
CA ARG A 521 9.65 30.44 29.97
C ARG A 521 10.12 30.01 28.58
N TYR A 522 11.41 30.18 28.27
CA TYR A 522 12.01 29.78 26.98
C TYR A 522 12.72 28.43 27.04
N GLU A 523 13.05 27.95 28.24
CA GLU A 523 13.74 26.66 28.45
C GLU A 523 13.03 25.51 27.75
N GLY A 524 11.69 25.48 27.77
CA GLY A 524 10.88 24.49 27.05
C GLY A 524 11.15 24.45 25.55
N PHE A 525 11.30 25.61 24.89
CA PHE A 525 11.60 25.70 23.47
C PHE A 525 13.03 25.24 23.14
N PHE A 526 14.01 25.59 23.97
CA PHE A 526 15.39 25.11 23.81
C PHE A 526 15.49 23.60 24.01
N ARG A 527 14.88 23.08 25.07
CA ARG A 527 14.85 21.66 25.36
C ARG A 527 14.16 20.88 24.25
N TYR A 528 13.05 21.40 23.72
CA TYR A 528 12.40 20.87 22.53
C TYR A 528 13.36 20.81 21.35
N ALA A 529 13.93 21.95 20.93
CA ALA A 529 14.79 22.02 19.75
C ALA A 529 16.02 21.11 19.84
N ILE A 530 16.69 21.06 21.00
CA ILE A 530 17.85 20.19 21.25
C ILE A 530 17.45 18.73 21.20
N THR A 531 16.39 18.35 21.92
CA THR A 531 15.92 16.96 21.98
C THR A 531 15.52 16.48 20.58
N GLU A 532 14.80 17.31 19.84
CA GLU A 532 14.35 17.00 18.49
C GLU A 532 15.49 16.88 17.50
N TYR A 533 16.43 17.81 17.53
CA TYR A 533 17.63 17.74 16.68
C TYR A 533 18.40 16.44 16.94
N LEU A 534 18.65 16.10 18.21
CA LEU A 534 19.37 14.88 18.57
C LEU A 534 18.59 13.60 18.22
N GLN A 535 17.26 13.62 18.28
CA GLN A 535 16.45 12.45 17.95
C GLN A 535 16.30 12.21 16.43
N LEU A 536 16.17 13.29 15.64
CA LEU A 536 15.70 13.24 14.26
C LEU A 536 16.71 13.69 13.21
N HIS A 537 17.73 14.44 13.60
CA HIS A 537 18.66 15.08 12.66
C HIS A 537 20.12 14.75 12.94
N SER A 538 20.48 14.44 14.19
CA SER A 538 21.82 13.97 14.53
C SER A 538 22.01 12.53 14.02
N PRO A 539 22.99 12.28 13.14
CA PRO A 539 23.32 10.92 12.72
C PRO A 539 23.95 10.13 13.86
N CYS A 540 23.79 8.81 13.79
CA CYS A 540 24.45 7.85 14.67
C CYS A 540 25.95 7.81 14.40
N THR A 541 26.76 7.77 15.46
CA THR A 541 28.23 7.77 15.38
C THR A 541 28.83 6.37 15.37
N TYR A 542 28.00 5.34 15.28
CA TYR A 542 28.45 3.96 15.21
C TYR A 542 29.35 3.72 13.98
N ILE A 543 30.50 3.08 14.24
CA ILE A 543 31.43 2.57 13.24
C ILE A 543 31.60 1.07 13.50
N SER A 544 31.58 0.27 12.44
CA SER A 544 31.77 -1.18 12.53
C SER A 544 33.16 -1.53 13.09
N SER A 545 33.28 -2.73 13.68
CA SER A 545 34.53 -3.19 14.34
C SER A 545 35.75 -3.23 13.43
N ASP A 546 35.55 -3.33 12.11
CA ASP A 546 36.58 -3.31 11.07
C ASP A 546 36.85 -1.88 10.52
N GLY A 547 36.18 -0.86 11.05
CA GLY A 547 36.33 0.55 10.64
C GLY A 547 35.77 0.90 9.26
N SER A 548 35.18 -0.08 8.55
CA SER A 548 34.83 0.06 7.13
C SER A 548 33.45 0.68 6.88
N ARG A 549 32.55 0.65 7.87
CA ARG A 549 31.16 1.09 7.73
C ARG A 549 30.77 2.02 8.87
N SER A 550 30.15 3.14 8.52
CA SER A 550 29.54 4.07 9.48
C SER A 550 28.01 4.09 9.32
N CYS A 551 27.30 4.21 10.44
CA CYS A 551 25.85 4.35 10.43
C CYS A 551 25.44 5.73 9.89
N VAL A 552 24.38 5.79 9.08
CA VAL A 552 23.80 7.04 8.56
C VAL A 552 22.38 7.31 9.07
N LEU A 553 21.85 6.44 9.94
CA LEU A 553 20.53 6.58 10.53
C LEU A 553 20.56 7.52 11.74
N VAL A 554 19.42 8.15 12.00
CA VAL A 554 19.17 8.95 13.22
C VAL A 554 18.55 8.10 14.33
N ARG A 555 18.57 8.58 15.58
CA ARG A 555 18.10 7.82 16.76
C ARG A 555 16.69 7.26 16.60
N ALA A 556 15.73 8.07 16.14
CA ALA A 556 14.35 7.65 15.97
C ALA A 556 14.14 6.54 14.92
N ARG A 557 15.15 6.22 14.10
CA ARG A 557 15.08 5.21 13.02
C ARG A 557 15.78 3.89 13.35
N HIS A 558 16.48 3.80 14.48
CA HIS A 558 17.15 2.56 14.89
C HIS A 558 16.17 1.47 15.33
N LEU A 559 15.03 1.84 15.93
CA LEU A 559 14.04 0.88 16.45
C LEU A 559 13.51 -0.10 15.39
N ALA A 560 13.45 0.32 14.13
CA ALA A 560 12.94 -0.52 13.04
C ALA A 560 14.04 -1.36 12.37
N LYS A 561 15.24 -0.80 12.16
CA LYS A 561 16.27 -1.42 11.30
C LYS A 561 17.56 -1.78 12.05
N GLY A 562 17.93 -1.10 13.13
CA GLY A 562 19.27 -1.15 13.74
C GLY A 562 20.16 -0.04 13.17
N HIS A 563 21.43 -0.32 12.92
CA HIS A 563 22.35 0.52 12.16
C HIS A 563 22.18 0.28 10.64
N GLN A 564 22.38 1.30 9.81
CA GLN A 564 22.42 1.15 8.35
C GLN A 564 23.47 2.08 7.76
N ASP A 565 24.28 1.59 6.82
CA ASP A 565 25.31 2.39 6.15
C ASP A 565 24.78 3.10 4.89
N ALA A 566 25.61 3.97 4.28
CA ALA A 566 25.26 4.72 3.08
C ALA A 566 24.97 3.85 1.85
N ARG A 567 25.40 2.58 1.85
CA ARG A 567 25.12 1.61 0.78
C ARG A 567 23.84 0.81 1.06
N GLY A 568 23.18 1.05 2.19
CA GLY A 568 21.93 0.40 2.58
C GLY A 568 22.12 -0.88 3.40
N ILE A 569 23.35 -1.25 3.77
CA ILE A 569 23.63 -2.48 4.53
C ILE A 569 23.27 -2.26 6.00
N ILE A 570 22.46 -3.16 6.56
CA ILE A 570 21.91 -3.04 7.91
C ILE A 570 22.73 -3.88 8.91
N THR A 571 22.90 -3.45 10.16
CA THR A 571 23.50 -4.24 11.26
C THR A 571 22.69 -4.03 12.53
N THR A 572 22.55 -5.04 13.40
CA THR A 572 21.85 -4.86 14.69
C THR A 572 22.65 -3.99 15.65
N GLY A 573 21.95 -3.20 16.45
CA GLY A 573 22.53 -2.41 17.52
C GLY A 573 21.60 -1.28 17.92
N GLU A 574 21.84 -0.73 19.11
CA GLU A 574 21.16 0.48 19.57
C GLU A 574 21.88 1.72 19.03
N HIS A 575 21.17 2.84 18.98
CA HIS A 575 21.75 4.11 18.53
C HIS A 575 22.95 4.51 19.40
N VAL A 576 24.09 4.81 18.77
CA VAL A 576 25.28 5.37 19.43
C VAL A 576 25.27 6.88 19.24
N ALA A 577 25.29 7.62 20.34
CA ALA A 577 25.30 9.07 20.32
C ALA A 577 26.71 9.64 20.19
N ALA A 578 26.81 10.84 19.62
CA ALA A 578 28.05 11.61 19.58
C ALA A 578 28.43 12.22 20.94
N LEU A 579 27.42 12.38 21.81
CA LEU A 579 27.50 12.99 23.12
C LEU A 579 26.81 11.99 24.07
N ASP A 580 27.61 11.29 24.88
CA ASP A 580 27.10 10.56 26.05
C ASP A 580 26.99 11.52 27.25
#